data_AF-A0A4R0D8E5-F1
#
_entry.id   AF-A0A4R0D8E5-F1
#
_cell.length_a   1.000
_cell.length_b   1.000
_cell.length_c   1.000
_cell.angle_alpha   90.00
_cell.angle_beta   90.00
_cell.angle_gamma   90.00
#
_symmetry.space_group_name_H-M   'P 1'
#
loop_
_entity.id
_entity.type
_entity.pdbx_description
1 polymer ?
#
loop_
_entity_poly.entity_id
_entity_poly.type
_entity_poly.pdbx_seq_one_letter_code
_entity_poly.pdbx_strand_id
1 'polypeptide(L)'
;MGMLGRYEAHFYCDCCNDFMEVGEYETRSETVKNVKKFWLLRKDGVVLCEKCKEIENPTLIPEYSREGGAWNWKTHLKAQE
;
A
#
# COMPACT_ATOMS: atom_id res chain seq x y z
N MET A 1 -18.43 -15.79 20.13
CA MET A 1 -18.18 -14.39 19.69
C MET A 1 -16.77 -14.38 19.10
N GLY A 2 -16.66 -14.37 17.77
CA GLY A 2 -15.38 -14.52 17.06
C GLY A 2 -14.59 -13.22 17.00
N MET A 3 -13.28 -13.30 17.17
CA MET A 3 -12.37 -12.16 17.04
C MET A 3 -12.56 -11.50 15.67
N LEU A 4 -12.91 -10.20 15.66
CA LEU A 4 -12.89 -9.36 14.46
C LEU A 4 -11.43 -9.18 14.07
N GLY A 5 -11.01 -9.83 12.97
CA GLY A 5 -9.65 -9.71 12.45
C GLY A 5 -9.36 -8.24 12.12
N ARG A 6 -8.36 -7.67 12.78
CA ARG A 6 -7.86 -6.32 12.50
C ARG A 6 -7.09 -6.35 11.17
N TYR A 7 -7.37 -5.40 10.27
CA TYR A 7 -6.59 -5.22 9.05
C TYR A 7 -5.35 -4.39 9.38
N GLU A 8 -4.19 -5.05 9.35
CA GLU A 8 -2.89 -4.40 9.30
C GLU A 8 -2.44 -4.33 7.85
N ALA A 9 -1.97 -3.16 7.43
CA ALA A 9 -1.57 -2.90 6.06
C ALA A 9 -0.23 -2.19 6.00
N HIS A 10 0.63 -2.69 5.13
CA HIS A 10 1.97 -2.19 4.92
C HIS A 10 2.03 -1.55 3.53
N PHE A 11 2.34 -0.26 3.48
CA PHE A 11 2.51 0.48 2.24
C PHE A 11 3.98 0.87 2.06
N TYR A 12 4.45 0.78 0.83
CA TYR A 12 5.78 1.23 0.46
C TYR A 12 5.67 2.25 -0.66
N CYS A 13 6.52 3.28 -0.61
CA CYS A 13 6.57 4.30 -1.65
C CYS A 13 7.30 3.76 -2.88
N ASP A 14 6.67 3.81 -4.04
CA ASP A 14 7.26 3.36 -5.31
C ASP A 14 8.38 4.26 -5.84
N CYS A 15 8.66 5.39 -5.18
CA CYS A 15 9.73 6.32 -5.54
C CYS A 15 10.95 6.21 -4.62
N CYS A 16 10.78 5.89 -3.34
CA CYS A 16 11.89 5.88 -2.37
C CYS A 16 11.89 4.70 -1.39
N ASN A 17 10.97 3.73 -1.54
CA ASN A 17 10.76 2.61 -0.61
C ASN A 17 10.51 3.03 0.84
N ASP A 18 10.13 4.29 1.09
CA ASP A 18 9.62 4.72 2.39
C ASP A 18 8.49 3.79 2.82
N PHE A 19 8.38 3.52 4.11
CA PHE A 19 7.47 2.50 4.65
C PHE A 19 6.43 3.16 5.55
N MET A 20 5.18 2.75 5.39
CA MET A 20 4.08 3.13 6.27
C MET A 20 3.30 1.88 6.68
N GLU A 21 3.28 1.64 7.98
CA GLU A 21 2.35 0.71 8.61
C GLU A 21 1.06 1.44 8.97
N VAL A 22 -0.07 0.86 8.59
CA VAL A 22 -1.40 1.36 8.91
C VAL A 22 -2.13 0.26 9.67
N GLY A 23 -2.24 0.46 10.98
CA GLY A 23 -2.78 -0.53 11.92
C GLY A 23 -4.28 -0.41 12.22
N GLU A 24 -4.84 -1.55 12.60
CA GLU A 24 -6.08 -1.77 13.36
C GLU A 24 -7.41 -1.23 12.81
N TYR A 25 -7.59 -1.23 11.49
CA TYR A 25 -8.92 -0.97 10.93
C TYR A 25 -9.74 -2.25 10.80
N GLU A 26 -11.06 -2.16 10.98
CA GLU A 26 -11.97 -3.29 10.80
C GLU A 26 -12.13 -3.65 9.32
N THR A 27 -11.86 -2.71 8.41
CA THR A 27 -12.00 -2.92 6.97
C THR A 27 -10.82 -2.41 6.13
N ARG A 28 -10.60 -3.08 4.99
CA ARG A 28 -9.67 -2.63 3.94
C ARG A 28 -10.00 -1.21 3.44
N SER A 29 -11.29 -0.87 3.37
CA SER A 29 -11.75 0.44 2.89
C SER A 29 -11.33 1.57 3.84
N GLU A 30 -11.42 1.36 5.15
CA GLU A 30 -10.97 2.34 6.14
C GLU A 30 -9.46 2.51 6.12
N THR A 31 -8.72 1.41 5.98
CA THR A 31 -7.28 1.44 5.82
C THR A 31 -6.87 2.33 4.64
N VAL A 32 -7.43 2.07 3.45
CA VAL A 32 -7.16 2.86 2.24
C VAL A 32 -7.57 4.33 2.41
N LYS A 33 -8.72 4.61 3.05
CA LYS A 33 -9.15 5.99 3.33
C LYS A 33 -8.16 6.73 4.23
N ASN A 34 -7.59 6.07 5.23
CA ASN A 34 -6.61 6.70 6.12
C ASN A 34 -5.26 6.91 5.43
N VAL A 35 -4.78 5.94 4.65
CA VAL A 35 -3.55 6.09 3.86
C VAL A 35 -3.65 7.27 2.91
N LYS A 36 -4.78 7.42 2.21
CA LYS A 36 -5.03 8.56 1.29
C LYS A 36 -4.95 9.94 1.94
N LYS A 37 -5.01 10.05 3.27
CA LYS A 37 -4.85 11.33 3.97
C LYS A 37 -3.40 11.81 3.94
N PHE A 38 -2.44 10.87 3.96
CA PHE A 38 -1.01 11.18 4.07
C PHE A 38 -0.28 10.93 2.76
N TRP A 39 -0.60 9.81 2.11
CA TRP A 39 0.07 9.27 0.93
C TRP A 39 -0.85 9.33 -0.30
N LEU A 40 -0.24 9.38 -1.48
CA LEU A 40 -0.96 9.35 -2.74
C LEU A 40 -1.07 7.91 -3.24
N LEU A 41 -2.30 7.42 -3.34
CA LEU A 41 -2.63 6.15 -3.98
C LEU A 41 -3.27 6.42 -5.34
N ARG A 42 -2.49 6.29 -6.41
CA ARG A 42 -2.94 6.52 -7.79
C ARG A 42 -3.74 5.33 -8.33
N LYS A 43 -4.52 5.58 -9.38
CA LYS A 43 -5.37 4.55 -10.03
C LYS A 43 -4.57 3.51 -10.81
N ASP A 44 -3.35 3.84 -11.22
CA ASP A 44 -2.41 2.95 -11.91
C ASP A 44 -1.64 2.04 -10.95
N GLY A 45 -1.99 2.04 -9.65
CA GLY A 45 -1.35 1.21 -8.64
C GLY A 45 -0.09 1.81 -8.03
N VAL A 46 0.28 3.03 -8.42
CA VAL A 46 1.44 3.74 -7.86
C VAL A 46 1.10 4.33 -6.49
N VAL A 47 1.99 4.07 -5.52
CA VAL A 47 1.93 4.54 -4.14
C VAL A 47 3.07 5.54 -3.91
N LEU A 48 2.76 6.77 -3.51
CA LEU A 48 3.77 7.79 -3.19
C LEU A 48 3.60 8.29 -1.75
N CYS A 49 4.71 8.36 -1.02
CA CYS A 49 4.72 8.98 0.30
C CYS A 49 4.51 10.50 0.24
N GLU A 50 4.38 11.11 1.41
CA GLU A 50 4.15 12.55 1.56
C GLU A 50 5.21 13.41 0.86
N LYS A 51 6.45 12.92 0.79
CA LYS A 51 7.55 13.63 0.10
C LYS A 51 7.49 13.46 -1.41
N CYS A 52 7.22 12.24 -1.88
CA CYS A 52 7.28 11.90 -3.29
C CYS A 52 6.03 12.35 -4.07
N LYS A 53 4.89 12.53 -3.40
CA LYS A 53 3.65 13.01 -4.03
C LYS A 53 3.72 14.46 -4.51
N GLU A 54 4.59 15.28 -3.91
CA GLU A 54 4.77 16.70 -4.26
C GLU A 54 5.74 16.91 -5.43
N ILE A 55 6.41 15.85 -5.89
CA ILE A 55 7.33 15.91 -7.02
C ILE A 55 6.49 15.89 -8.30
N GLU A 56 6.69 16.86 -9.19
CA GLU A 56 5.91 16.99 -10.44
C GLU A 56 6.06 15.76 -11.35
N ASN A 57 7.23 15.11 -11.33
CA ASN A 57 7.53 13.88 -12.06
C ASN A 57 8.45 12.97 -11.23
N PRO A 58 7.93 12.21 -10.25
CA PRO A 58 8.74 11.36 -9.41
C PRO A 58 9.28 10.19 -10.25
N THR A 59 10.59 9.97 -10.19
CA THR A 59 11.19 8.78 -10.80
C THR A 59 10.81 7.57 -9.94
N LEU A 60 10.06 6.65 -10.53
CA LEU A 60 9.67 5.42 -9.85
C LEU A 60 10.82 4.43 -9.88
N ILE A 61 11.02 3.74 -8.76
CA ILE A 61 11.93 2.61 -8.66
C ILE A 61 11.44 1.53 -9.64
N PRO A 62 12.32 0.77 -10.31
CA PRO A 62 11.92 -0.36 -11.13
C PRO A 62 11.12 -1.38 -10.31
N GLU A 63 10.10 -2.01 -10.91
CA GLU A 63 9.16 -2.89 -10.19
C GLU A 63 9.85 -4.01 -9.40
N TYR A 64 10.91 -4.60 -9.96
CA TYR A 64 11.71 -5.66 -9.32
C TYR A 64 12.49 -5.18 -8.08
N SER A 65 12.61 -3.87 -7.87
CA SER A 65 13.32 -3.24 -6.75
C SER A 65 12.38 -2.55 -5.76
N ARG A 66 11.06 -2.63 -5.98
CA ARG A 66 10.05 -2.08 -5.07
C ARG A 66 9.75 -3.07 -3.97
N GLU A 67 9.95 -2.67 -2.72
CA GLU A 67 9.52 -3.48 -1.57
C GLU A 67 7.98 -3.54 -1.46
N GLY A 68 7.28 -2.57 -2.06
CA GLY A 68 5.83 -2.54 -2.21
C GLY A 68 5.22 -3.62 -3.10
N GLY A 69 6.05 -4.45 -3.75
CA GLY A 69 5.60 -5.53 -4.62
C GLY A 69 4.60 -6.50 -3.95
N ALA A 70 4.66 -6.68 -2.63
CA ALA A 70 3.77 -7.59 -1.91
C ALA A 70 2.32 -7.10 -1.75
N TRP A 71 2.05 -5.78 -1.84
CA TRP A 71 0.68 -5.25 -1.81
C TRP A 71 0.01 -5.22 -3.20
N ASN A 72 0.82 -5.28 -4.27
CA ASN A 72 0.33 -5.49 -5.63
C ASN A 72 0.36 -6.98 -6.07
N TRP A 73 1.02 -7.86 -5.31
CA TRP A 73 1.08 -9.29 -5.61
C TRP A 73 0.71 -10.19 -4.41
N LYS A 74 -0.60 -10.38 -4.23
CA LYS A 74 -1.16 -11.68 -3.82
C LYS A 74 -2.64 -11.79 -4.22
N THR A 75 -2.89 -11.79 -5.52
CA THR A 75 -4.11 -12.36 -6.12
C THR A 75 -3.80 -13.73 -6.71
N HIS A 76 -3.26 -14.66 -5.92
CA HIS A 76 -3.21 -16.09 -6.26
C HIS A 76 -3.14 -16.94 -4.97
N LEU A 77 -4.23 -16.97 -4.21
CA LEU A 77 -4.56 -18.10 -3.33
C LEU A 77 -6.06 -18.39 -3.45
N LYS A 78 -6.44 -18.85 -4.64
CA LYS A 78 -7.54 -19.81 -4.82
C LYS A 78 -7.08 -20.81 -5.88
N ALA A 79 -6.47 -21.90 -5.43
CA ALA A 79 -6.54 -23.22 -6.04
C ALA A 79 -5.61 -24.14 -5.24
N GLN A 80 -6.12 -24.65 -4.11
CA GLN A 80 -5.93 -26.01 -3.60
C GLN A 80 -6.40 -26.03 -2.14
N GLU A 81 -7.70 -26.24 -1.97
CA GLU A 81 -8.30 -27.37 -1.22
C GLU A 81 -9.79 -27.45 -1.59
#